data_AF-A0A160MY17-F1
#
_entry.id   AF-A0A160MY17-F1
#
_cell.length_a   1.000
_cell.length_b   1.000
_cell.length_c   1.000
_cell.angle_alpha   90.00
_cell.angle_beta   90.00
_cell.angle_gamma   90.00
#
_symmetry.space_group_name_H-M   'P 1'
#
loop_
_entity.id
_entity.type
_entity.pdbx_description
1 polymer ?
#
loop_
_entity_poly.entity_id
_entity_poly.type
_entity_poly.pdbx_seq_one_letter_code
_entity_poly.pdbx_strand_id
1 'polypeptide(L)'
;MKLSVLLWMASLLPQPVADQTCLATTVYLEARSEPTMGQLAVAEVALRRRDRGQWGDTVCKVVTAPHQFATTTTPGSFDITNPVAFAKAWKIAGESMTNWELPLAERHLVVPHADHFATVAITPAWSINRTGRTIGEHRFYAVN
;
A
#
# COMPACT_ATOMS: atom_id res chain seq x y z
N MET A 1 13.02 14.41 -3.59
CA MET A 1 12.59 14.80 -2.22
C MET A 1 12.82 13.61 -1.31
N LYS A 2 13.45 13.82 -0.15
CA LYS A 2 13.75 12.74 0.79
C LYS A 2 12.48 12.12 1.36
N LEU A 3 12.47 10.80 1.51
CA LEU A 3 11.38 10.03 2.10
C LEU A 3 11.03 10.56 3.51
N SER A 4 12.04 10.83 4.35
CA SER A 4 11.82 11.37 5.69
C SER A 4 11.14 12.74 5.69
N VAL A 5 11.49 13.60 4.74
CA VAL A 5 10.86 14.93 4.58
C VAL A 5 9.41 14.78 4.14
N LEU A 6 9.13 13.89 3.18
CA LEU A 6 7.76 13.62 2.72
C LEU A 6 6.88 13.09 3.86
N LEU A 7 7.35 12.09 4.62
CA LEU A 7 6.61 11.50 5.73
C LEU A 7 6.42 12.49 6.89
N TRP A 8 7.43 13.33 7.16
CA TRP A 8 7.29 14.41 8.12
C TRP A 8 6.21 15.41 7.69
N MET A 9 6.21 15.85 6.43
CA MET A 9 5.14 16.73 5.92
C MET A 9 3.77 16.06 6.02
N ALA A 10 3.66 14.76 5.71
CA ALA A 10 2.40 14.02 5.84
C ALA A 10 1.83 14.08 7.25
N SER A 11 2.70 14.09 8.29
CA SER A 11 2.27 14.20 9.69
C SER A 11 1.65 15.55 10.07
N LEU A 12 1.84 16.58 9.24
CA LEU A 12 1.31 17.93 9.42
C LEU A 12 0.06 18.20 8.59
N LEU A 13 -0.29 17.32 7.64
CA LEU A 13 -1.43 17.50 6.75
C LEU A 13 -2.74 17.11 7.45
N PRO A 14 -3.87 17.75 7.10
CA PRO A 14 -5.18 17.30 7.55
C PRO A 14 -5.57 15.97 6.88
N GLN A 15 -6.45 15.22 7.53
CA GLN A 15 -7.11 14.07 6.89
C GLN A 15 -8.17 14.56 5.87
N PRO A 16 -8.38 13.86 4.74
CA PRO A 16 -7.75 12.59 4.33
C PRO A 16 -6.42 12.74 3.58
N VAL A 17 -5.90 13.97 3.42
CA VAL A 17 -4.71 14.25 2.61
C VAL A 17 -3.45 13.59 3.20
N ALA A 18 -3.32 13.56 4.53
CA ALA A 18 -2.26 12.83 5.20
C ALA A 18 -2.28 11.33 4.84
N ASP A 19 -3.42 10.66 4.98
CA ASP A 19 -3.58 9.24 4.64
C ASP A 19 -3.32 8.95 3.16
N GLN A 20 -3.78 9.82 2.26
CA GLN A 20 -3.48 9.71 0.83
C GLN A 20 -1.97 9.84 0.56
N THR A 21 -1.28 10.74 1.26
CA THR A 21 0.18 10.91 1.13
C THR A 21 0.93 9.66 1.58
N CYS A 22 0.57 9.10 2.73
CA CYS A 22 1.15 7.88 3.24
C CYS A 22 0.92 6.70 2.30
N LEU A 23 -0.33 6.52 1.84
CA LEU A 23 -0.70 5.45 0.92
C LEU A 23 0.01 5.58 -0.43
N ALA A 24 0.10 6.79 -0.99
CA ALA A 24 0.81 7.07 -2.24
C ALA A 24 2.30 6.74 -2.13
N THR A 25 2.91 7.10 -1.00
CA THR A 25 4.31 6.78 -0.71
C THR A 25 4.53 5.28 -0.70
N THR A 26 3.64 4.53 -0.04
CA THR A 26 3.69 3.07 -0.01
C THR A 26 3.51 2.47 -1.40
N VAL A 27 2.48 2.87 -2.15
CA VAL A 27 2.27 2.39 -3.52
C VAL A 27 3.49 2.68 -4.42
N TYR A 28 4.12 3.86 -4.25
CA TYR A 28 5.33 4.21 -5.00
C TYR A 28 6.53 3.31 -4.64
N LEU A 29 6.76 3.07 -3.34
CA LEU A 29 7.90 2.27 -2.90
C LEU A 29 7.72 0.78 -3.22
N GLU A 30 6.51 0.26 -3.09
CA GLU A 30 6.19 -1.16 -3.29
C GLU A 30 5.97 -1.50 -4.76
N ALA A 31 5.34 -0.62 -5.54
CA ALA A 31 4.72 -1.01 -6.81
C ALA A 31 4.81 0.04 -7.93
N ARG A 32 5.69 1.05 -7.85
CA ARG A 32 5.78 2.08 -8.92
C ARG A 32 6.02 1.52 -10.33
N SER A 33 6.72 0.39 -10.43
CA SER A 33 7.04 -0.30 -11.69
C SER A 33 5.99 -1.33 -12.10
N GLU A 34 4.98 -1.58 -11.26
CA GLU A 34 3.93 -2.56 -11.51
C GLU A 34 2.84 -1.99 -12.44
N PRO A 35 2.07 -2.85 -13.12
CA PRO A 35 0.85 -2.43 -13.80
C PRO A 35 -0.12 -1.76 -12.81
N THR A 36 -1.04 -0.94 -13.31
CA THR A 36 -2.03 -0.22 -12.47
C THR A 36 -2.79 -1.16 -11.52
N MET A 37 -3.11 -2.37 -11.98
CA MET A 37 -3.73 -3.41 -11.14
C MET A 37 -2.86 -3.83 -9.95
N GLY A 38 -1.53 -3.88 -10.09
CA GLY A 38 -0.62 -4.22 -8.99
C GLY A 38 -0.51 -3.08 -7.97
N GLN A 39 -0.53 -1.84 -8.44
CA GLN A 39 -0.55 -0.64 -7.59
C GLN A 39 -1.86 -0.55 -6.78
N LEU A 40 -3.00 -0.79 -7.43
CA LEU A 40 -4.30 -0.93 -6.75
C LEU A 40 -4.26 -2.05 -5.71
N ALA A 41 -3.68 -3.21 -6.06
CA ALA A 41 -3.61 -4.35 -5.16
C ALA A 41 -2.83 -4.07 -3.87
N VAL A 42 -1.69 -3.36 -3.95
CA VAL A 42 -0.95 -2.90 -2.77
C VAL A 42 -1.78 -1.93 -1.93
N ALA A 43 -2.47 -0.99 -2.57
CA ALA A 43 -3.33 -0.04 -1.87
C ALA A 43 -4.47 -0.77 -1.12
N GLU A 44 -5.11 -1.76 -1.74
CA GLU A 44 -6.13 -2.59 -1.10
C GLU A 44 -5.60 -3.33 0.13
N VAL A 45 -4.38 -3.87 0.07
CA VAL A 45 -3.78 -4.56 1.23
C VAL A 45 -3.63 -3.59 2.40
N ALA A 46 -3.12 -2.38 2.16
CA ALA A 46 -2.97 -1.35 3.22
C ALA A 46 -4.32 -0.94 3.81
N LEU A 47 -5.31 -0.66 2.97
CA LEU A 47 -6.66 -0.26 3.41
C LEU A 47 -7.39 -1.40 4.15
N ARG A 48 -7.23 -2.64 3.70
CA ARG A 48 -7.78 -3.83 4.37
C ARG A 48 -7.15 -4.08 5.73
N ARG A 49 -5.84 -3.86 5.87
CA ARG A 49 -5.14 -3.93 7.16
C ARG A 49 -5.64 -2.87 8.14
N ARG A 50 -5.92 -1.65 7.66
CA ARG A 50 -6.58 -0.59 8.45
C ARG A 50 -7.97 -1.02 8.94
N ASP A 51 -8.84 -1.50 8.05
CA ASP A 51 -10.19 -1.94 8.41
C ASP A 51 -10.19 -3.09 9.44
N ARG A 52 -9.13 -3.91 9.46
CA ARG A 52 -8.92 -4.99 10.45
C ARG A 52 -8.31 -4.50 11.76
N GLY A 53 -8.02 -3.20 11.90
CA GLY A 53 -7.37 -2.62 13.08
C GLY A 53 -5.94 -3.07 13.30
N GLN A 54 -5.28 -3.63 12.29
CA GLN A 54 -3.88 -4.08 12.40
C GLN A 54 -2.97 -2.84 12.39
N TRP A 55 -2.15 -2.67 13.42
CA TRP A 55 -1.19 -1.56 13.60
C TRP A 55 -1.78 -0.15 13.75
N GLY A 56 -3.10 0.03 13.62
CA GLY A 56 -3.76 1.31 13.89
C GLY A 56 -5.07 1.49 13.14
N ASP A 57 -5.67 2.66 13.34
CA ASP A 57 -6.96 3.10 12.80
C ASP A 57 -6.85 4.08 11.62
N THR A 58 -5.63 4.51 11.26
CA THR A 58 -5.37 5.37 10.10
C THR A 58 -4.47 4.68 9.08
N VAL A 59 -4.54 5.08 7.81
CA VAL A 59 -3.70 4.49 6.76
C VAL A 59 -2.23 4.77 7.05
N CYS A 60 -1.88 5.97 7.50
CA CYS A 60 -0.51 6.28 7.88
C CYS A 60 0.04 5.31 8.93
N LYS A 61 -0.70 5.04 10.02
CA LYS A 61 -0.26 4.10 11.08
C LYS A 61 0.04 2.71 10.53
N VAL A 62 -0.82 2.21 9.65
CA VAL A 62 -0.65 0.89 9.00
C VAL A 62 0.61 0.85 8.15
N VAL A 63 0.81 1.84 7.28
CA VAL A 63 1.91 1.79 6.33
C VAL A 63 3.26 2.18 6.93
N THR A 64 3.26 2.91 8.04
CA THR A 64 4.47 3.20 8.82
C THR A 64 4.69 2.21 9.96
N ALA A 65 3.94 1.09 9.99
CA ALA A 65 4.17 0.05 10.97
C ALA A 65 5.49 -0.69 10.70
N PRO A 66 6.25 -1.08 11.74
CA PRO A 66 7.56 -1.72 11.56
C PRO A 66 7.50 -2.95 10.66
N HIS A 67 8.33 -2.96 9.62
CA HIS A 67 8.52 -4.08 8.68
C HIS A 67 7.27 -4.50 7.89
N GLN A 68 6.20 -3.70 7.88
CA GLN A 68 4.97 -4.04 7.16
C GLN A 68 4.99 -3.61 5.70
N PHE A 69 5.69 -2.51 5.42
CA PHE A 69 5.86 -1.92 4.10
C PHE A 69 7.25 -1.28 3.97
N ALA A 70 7.67 -1.07 2.73
CA ALA A 70 8.90 -0.43 2.33
C ALA A 70 9.08 0.98 2.92
N THR A 71 7.99 1.64 3.33
CA THR A 71 8.02 2.93 4.04
C THR A 71 8.89 2.90 5.31
N THR A 72 9.00 1.76 5.99
CA THR A 72 9.82 1.62 7.22
C THR A 72 11.12 0.85 7.03
N THR A 73 11.28 0.12 5.92
CA THR A 73 12.51 -0.62 5.61
C THR A 73 13.43 0.14 4.65
N THR A 74 12.91 1.13 3.93
CA THR A 74 13.68 2.03 3.07
C THR A 74 14.31 3.14 3.93
N PRO A 75 15.60 3.47 3.75
CA PRO A 75 16.24 4.55 4.48
C PRO A 75 15.50 5.88 4.31
N GLY A 76 15.32 6.66 5.37
CA GLY A 76 14.68 7.98 5.29
C GLY A 76 15.42 8.98 4.39
N SER A 77 16.71 8.75 4.12
CA SER A 77 17.53 9.50 3.16
C SER A 77 17.22 9.18 1.69
N PHE A 78 16.43 8.15 1.41
CA PHE A 78 16.04 7.77 0.06
C PHE A 78 15.34 8.92 -0.66
N ASP A 79 15.78 9.20 -1.87
CA ASP A 79 15.18 10.25 -2.70
C ASP A 79 14.08 9.69 -3.60
N ILE A 80 12.90 10.30 -3.48
CA ILE A 80 11.84 10.15 -4.48
C ILE A 80 12.22 11.03 -5.67
N THR A 81 12.66 10.37 -6.74
CA THR A 81 13.24 10.99 -7.95
C THR A 81 12.33 10.93 -9.17
N ASN A 82 11.31 10.07 -9.19
CA ASN A 82 10.38 9.93 -10.31
C ASN A 82 9.02 10.59 -9.99
N PRO A 83 8.85 11.89 -10.30
CA PRO A 83 7.62 12.62 -9.98
C PRO A 83 6.41 12.10 -10.77
N VAL A 84 6.61 11.59 -11.99
CA VAL A 84 5.53 11.03 -12.81
C VAL A 84 4.96 9.77 -12.18
N ALA A 85 5.83 8.85 -11.75
CA ALA A 85 5.41 7.65 -11.06
C ALA A 85 4.81 7.96 -9.68
N PHE A 86 5.33 8.96 -8.96
CA PHE A 86 4.74 9.39 -7.69
C PHE A 86 3.36 10.01 -7.88
N ALA A 87 3.15 10.85 -8.90
CA ALA A 87 1.85 11.41 -9.23
C ALA A 87 0.83 10.31 -9.60
N LYS A 88 1.26 9.27 -10.32
CA LYS A 88 0.43 8.08 -10.59
C LYS A 88 0.07 7.35 -9.29
N ALA A 89 1.04 7.09 -8.42
CA ALA A 89 0.80 6.44 -7.13
C ALA A 89 -0.16 7.26 -6.25
N TRP A 90 -0.04 8.59 -6.27
CA TRP A 90 -0.94 9.51 -5.58
C TRP A 90 -2.38 9.43 -6.09
N LYS A 91 -2.55 9.39 -7.42
CA LYS A 91 -3.87 9.20 -8.05
C LYS A 91 -4.49 7.86 -7.63
N ILE A 92 -3.72 6.78 -7.71
CA ILE A 92 -4.18 5.43 -7.35
C ILE A 92 -4.53 5.35 -5.86
N ALA A 93 -3.75 5.97 -4.99
CA ALA A 93 -4.06 6.06 -3.56
C ALA A 93 -5.41 6.75 -3.31
N GLY A 94 -5.65 7.89 -3.97
CA GLY A 94 -6.92 8.62 -3.87
C GLY A 94 -8.10 7.79 -4.37
N GLU A 95 -7.99 7.20 -5.57
CA GLU A 95 -9.02 6.34 -6.15
C GLU A 95 -9.31 5.12 -5.24
N SER A 96 -8.28 4.52 -4.65
CA SER A 96 -8.43 3.39 -3.73
C SER A 96 -9.14 3.80 -2.45
N MET A 97 -8.82 4.98 -1.90
CA MET A 97 -9.50 5.50 -0.70
C MET A 97 -10.97 5.79 -0.97
N THR A 98 -11.31 6.44 -2.08
CA THR A 98 -12.70 6.68 -2.50
C THR A 98 -13.45 5.36 -2.71
N ASN A 99 -12.83 4.38 -3.37
CA ASN A 99 -13.42 3.04 -3.51
C ASN A 99 -13.65 2.37 -2.14
N TRP A 100 -12.79 2.64 -1.15
CA TRP A 100 -12.92 2.08 0.20
C TRP A 100 -14.02 2.71 1.05
N GLU A 101 -14.51 3.89 0.67
CA GLU A 101 -15.68 4.54 1.29
C GLU A 101 -17.00 3.88 0.86
N LEU A 102 -17.00 3.13 -0.25
CA LEU A 102 -18.17 2.40 -0.71
C LEU A 102 -18.53 1.23 0.24
N PRO A 103 -19.81 0.85 0.32
CA PRO A 103 -20.24 -0.39 0.94
C PRO A 103 -19.44 -1.58 0.40
N LEU A 104 -19.15 -2.58 1.25
CA LEU A 104 -18.27 -3.70 0.89
C LEU A 104 -18.69 -4.40 -0.42
N ALA A 105 -19.99 -4.55 -0.67
CA ALA A 105 -20.54 -5.19 -1.87
C ALA A 105 -20.35 -4.38 -3.16
N GLU A 106 -20.10 -3.08 -3.05
CA GLU A 106 -19.93 -2.15 -4.17
C GLU A 106 -18.45 -1.84 -4.46
N ARG A 107 -17.55 -2.19 -3.53
CA ARG A 107 -16.10 -1.98 -3.73
C ARG A 107 -15.61 -2.80 -4.92
N HIS A 108 -14.96 -2.14 -5.87
CA HIS A 108 -14.22 -2.82 -6.92
C HIS A 108 -12.90 -3.34 -6.34
N LEU A 109 -12.73 -4.67 -6.28
CA LEU A 109 -11.56 -5.31 -5.68
C LEU A 109 -10.74 -6.09 -6.72
N VAL A 110 -9.44 -5.79 -6.81
CA VAL A 110 -8.47 -6.48 -7.65
C VAL A 110 -7.86 -7.69 -6.94
N VAL A 111 -7.74 -7.64 -5.61
CA VAL A 111 -7.25 -8.74 -4.77
C VAL A 111 -8.19 -8.95 -3.57
N PRO A 112 -9.38 -9.53 -3.81
CA PRO A 112 -10.35 -9.75 -2.75
C PRO A 112 -9.74 -10.60 -1.62
N HIS A 113 -10.03 -10.21 -0.38
CA HIS A 113 -9.56 -10.83 0.86
C HIS A 113 -8.04 -10.79 1.14
N ALA A 114 -7.20 -10.44 0.17
CA ALA A 114 -5.75 -10.49 0.34
C ALA A 114 -5.25 -9.43 1.31
N ASP A 115 -4.56 -9.85 2.36
CA ASP A 115 -3.98 -8.95 3.38
C ASP A 115 -2.46 -9.09 3.48
N HIS A 116 -1.86 -9.91 2.63
CA HIS A 116 -0.43 -10.11 2.51
C HIS A 116 -0.03 -10.15 1.05
N PHE A 117 1.21 -9.77 0.76
CA PHE A 117 1.82 -10.01 -0.54
C PHE A 117 3.31 -10.26 -0.37
N ALA A 118 3.89 -10.91 -1.36
CA ALA A 118 5.33 -11.12 -1.47
C ALA A 118 5.73 -11.08 -2.94
N THR A 119 7.00 -10.79 -3.21
CA THR A 119 7.55 -10.96 -4.55
C THR A 119 7.48 -12.44 -4.97
N VAL A 120 7.18 -12.68 -6.24
CA VAL A 120 7.18 -14.04 -6.83
C VAL A 120 8.55 -14.70 -6.80
N ALA A 121 9.62 -13.94 -6.56
CA ALA A 121 10.98 -14.45 -6.43
C ALA A 121 11.23 -15.24 -5.13
N ILE A 122 10.33 -15.16 -4.15
CA ILE A 122 10.45 -15.86 -2.86
C ILE A 122 9.17 -16.62 -2.50
N THR A 123 9.28 -17.63 -1.64
CA THR A 123 8.13 -18.30 -1.02
C THR A 123 8.26 -18.20 0.50
N PRO A 124 7.58 -17.23 1.13
CA PRO A 124 7.59 -17.10 2.59
C PRO A 124 6.94 -18.30 3.26
N ALA A 125 7.44 -18.72 4.43
CA ALA A 125 6.90 -19.89 5.14
C ALA A 125 5.40 -19.76 5.47
N TRP A 126 4.93 -18.54 5.78
CA TRP A 126 3.52 -18.27 6.07
C TRP A 126 2.58 -18.41 4.86
N SER A 127 3.12 -18.38 3.64
CA SER A 127 2.32 -18.46 2.41
C SER A 127 2.10 -19.90 1.93
N ILE A 128 2.77 -20.87 2.55
CA ILE A 128 2.62 -22.30 2.23
C ILE A 128 1.16 -22.69 2.44
N ASN A 129 0.58 -23.38 1.45
CA ASN A 129 -0.83 -23.80 1.40
C ASN A 129 -1.85 -22.65 1.40
N ARG A 130 -1.45 -21.41 1.10
CA ARG A 130 -2.37 -20.27 0.94
C ARG A 130 -2.66 -20.02 -0.53
N THR A 131 -3.93 -19.79 -0.87
CA THR A 131 -4.33 -19.34 -2.20
C THR A 131 -3.89 -17.89 -2.40
N GLY A 132 -3.31 -17.60 -3.57
CA GLY A 132 -2.92 -16.25 -3.91
C GLY A 132 -3.07 -15.94 -5.39
N ARG A 133 -3.30 -14.66 -5.68
CA ARG A 133 -3.39 -14.11 -7.04
C ARG A 133 -2.08 -13.42 -7.38
N THR A 134 -1.49 -13.76 -8.51
CA THR A 134 -0.29 -13.07 -9.02
C THR A 134 -0.71 -11.89 -9.90
N ILE A 135 -0.14 -10.71 -9.63
CA ILE A 135 -0.29 -9.51 -10.45
C ILE A 135 1.09 -8.87 -10.55
N GLY A 136 1.64 -8.84 -11.77
CA GLY A 136 3.03 -8.43 -12.00
C GLY A 136 4.00 -9.27 -11.17
N GLU A 137 4.92 -8.60 -10.47
CA GLU A 137 5.98 -9.24 -9.69
C GLU A 137 5.55 -9.66 -8.27
N HIS A 138 4.27 -9.44 -7.93
CA HIS A 138 3.72 -9.78 -6.62
C HIS A 138 2.72 -10.91 -6.66
N ARG A 139 2.73 -11.74 -5.62
CA ARG A 139 1.65 -12.66 -5.28
C ARG A 139 0.95 -12.19 -4.01
N PHE A 140 -0.36 -12.00 -4.11
CA PHE A 140 -1.24 -11.51 -3.05
C PHE A 140 -1.99 -12.67 -2.42
N TYR A 141 -1.98 -12.79 -1.10
CA TYR A 141 -2.52 -13.91 -0.34
C TYR A 141 -3.56 -13.45 0.68
N ALA A 142 -4.61 -14.25 0.84
CA ALA A 142 -5.48 -14.20 2.01
C ALA A 142 -4.95 -15.20 3.05
N VAL A 143 -4.49 -14.70 4.19
CA VAL A 143 -3.86 -15.55 5.24
C VAL A 143 -4.78 -15.74 6.45
N ASN A 144 -5.90 -15.01 6.51
CA ASN A 144 -6.93 -15.05 7.55
C ASN A 144 -8.25 -15.57 7.01
#